data_AF-A0A7X7S812-F1
#
_entry.id   AF-A0A7X7S812-F1
#
_cell.length_a   1.000
_cell.length_b   1.000
_cell.length_c   1.000
_cell.angle_alpha   90.00
_cell.angle_beta   90.00
_cell.angle_gamma   90.00
#
_symmetry.space_group_name_H-M   'P 1'
#
loop_
_entity.id
_entity.type
_entity.pdbx_description
1 polymer ?
#
loop_
_entity_poly.entity_id
_entity_poly.type
_entity_poly.pdbx_seq_one_letter_code
_entity_poly.pdbx_strand_id
1 'polypeptide(L)' 'MVYKRIERDQKNAMRSNLEKVLENQKSLGEKIDSYQQSTNVGEYREFWRELKNRNNETIHIVSRYMINKCNR' A
#
# COMPACT_ATOMS: atom_id res chain seq x y z
N MET A 1 16.31 -11.28 22.81
CA MET A 1 15.20 -11.72 21.93
C MET A 1 15.80 -12.52 20.78
N VAL A 2 15.56 -13.82 20.71
CA VAL A 2 16.09 -14.66 19.62
C VAL A 2 15.17 -14.47 18.41
N TYR A 3 15.61 -13.73 17.39
CA TYR A 3 14.90 -13.69 16.11
C TYR A 3 15.02 -15.08 15.48
N LYS A 4 13.95 -15.88 15.53
CA LYS A 4 13.87 -17.12 14.73
C LYS A 4 14.05 -16.73 13.27
N ARG A 5 14.98 -17.43 12.59
CA ARG A 5 15.17 -17.31 11.15
C ARG A 5 13.83 -17.65 10.49
N ILE A 6 13.35 -16.76 9.61
CA ILE A 6 12.09 -16.97 8.88
C ILE A 6 12.39 -17.90 7.71
N GLU A 7 11.64 -18.99 7.62
CA GLU A 7 11.78 -19.97 6.54
C GLU A 7 11.38 -19.38 5.19
N ARG A 8 11.99 -19.90 4.12
CA ARG A 8 11.79 -19.36 2.76
C ARG A 8 10.33 -19.39 2.33
N ASP A 9 9.61 -20.46 2.66
CA ASP A 9 8.19 -20.61 2.29
C ASP A 9 7.32 -19.56 2.99
N GLN A 10 7.63 -19.24 4.25
CA GLN A 10 6.95 -18.18 4.99
C GLN A 10 7.24 -16.80 4.38
N LYS A 11 8.49 -16.55 3.93
CA LYS A 11 8.83 -15.31 3.22
C LYS A 11 8.09 -15.18 1.88
N ASN A 12 7.97 -16.28 1.13
CA ASN A 12 7.26 -16.31 -0.15
C ASN A 12 5.75 -16.07 0.04
N ALA A 13 5.14 -16.72 1.03
CA ALA A 13 3.73 -16.51 1.36
C ALA A 13 3.47 -15.05 1.77
N MET A 14 4.34 -14.49 2.61
CA MET A 14 4.26 -13.08 2.99
C MET A 14 4.42 -12.15 1.78
N ARG A 15 5.38 -12.41 0.88
CA ARG A 15 5.55 -11.63 -0.35
C ARG A 15 4.26 -11.61 -1.18
N SER A 16 3.66 -12.77 -1.42
CA SER A 16 2.41 -12.88 -2.19
C SER A 16 1.26 -12.09 -1.54
N ASN A 17 1.17 -12.10 -0.20
CA ASN A 17 0.17 -11.29 0.50
C ASN A 17 0.44 -9.79 0.35
N LEU A 18 1.70 -9.36 0.44
CA LEU A 18 2.08 -7.95 0.27
C LEU A 18 1.84 -7.47 -1.18
N GLU A 19 2.09 -8.32 -2.18
CA GLU A 19 1.78 -8.04 -3.58
C GLU A 19 0.29 -7.78 -3.79
N LYS A 20 -0.59 -8.62 -3.21
CA LYS A 20 -2.05 -8.40 -3.24
C LYS A 20 -2.46 -7.10 -2.54
N VAL A 21 -1.82 -6.75 -1.42
CA VAL A 21 -2.04 -5.46 -0.76
C VAL A 21 -1.65 -4.30 -1.68
N LEU A 22 -0.49 -4.36 -2.33
CA LEU A 22 -0.04 -3.32 -3.25
C LEU A 22 -0.98 -3.17 -4.46
N GLU A 23 -1.47 -4.26 -5.01
CA GLU A 23 -2.47 -4.25 -6.09
C GLU A 23 -3.77 -3.55 -5.64
N ASN A 24 -4.27 -3.88 -4.46
CA ASN A 24 -5.45 -3.24 -3.89
C ASN A 24 -5.23 -1.74 -3.64
N GLN A 25 -4.07 -1.35 -3.10
CA GLN A 25 -3.77 0.08 -2.86
C GLN A 25 -3.62 0.85 -4.17
N LYS A 26 -3.10 0.22 -5.23
CA LYS A 26 -3.05 0.84 -6.56
C LYS A 26 -4.45 1.07 -7.12
N SER A 27 -5.30 0.04 -7.08
CA SER A 27 -6.71 0.16 -7.51
C SER A 27 -7.47 1.21 -6.68
N LEU A 28 -7.22 1.27 -5.37
CA LEU A 28 -7.80 2.30 -4.51
C LEU A 28 -7.34 3.71 -4.91
N GLY A 29 -6.04 3.89 -5.23
CA GLY A 29 -5.49 5.15 -5.71
C GLY A 29 -6.18 5.65 -6.99
N GLU A 30 -6.39 4.76 -7.95
CA GLU A 30 -7.11 5.07 -9.20
C GLU A 30 -8.56 5.50 -8.94
N LYS A 31 -9.24 4.85 -7.99
CA LYS A 31 -10.61 5.23 -7.57
C LYS A 31 -10.63 6.58 -6.87
N ILE A 32 -9.70 6.84 -5.95
CA ILE A 32 -9.58 8.13 -5.26
C ILE A 32 -9.38 9.24 -6.28
N ASP A 33 -8.52 9.03 -7.28
CA ASP A 33 -8.28 10.01 -8.35
C ASP A 33 -9.55 10.31 -9.15
N SER A 34 -10.28 9.26 -9.54
CA SER A 34 -11.56 9.40 -10.25
C SER A 34 -12.59 10.18 -9.41
N TYR A 35 -12.73 9.86 -8.12
CA TYR A 35 -13.64 10.57 -7.22
C TYR A 35 -13.22 12.02 -6.96
N GLN A 36 -11.92 12.28 -6.85
CA GLN A 36 -11.41 13.64 -6.70
C GLN A 36 -11.73 14.50 -7.94
N GLN A 37 -11.61 13.93 -9.14
CA GLN A 37 -11.88 14.62 -10.40
C GLN A 37 -13.37 14.92 -10.60
N SER A 38 -14.27 14.06 -10.12
CA SER A 38 -15.72 14.25 -10.21
C SER A 38 -16.30 15.09 -9.06
N THR A 39 -15.51 15.39 -8.02
CA THR A 39 -15.95 16.19 -6.87
C THR A 39 -15.78 17.67 -7.15
N ASN A 40 -16.87 18.44 -7.11
CA ASN A 40 -16.84 19.90 -7.32
C ASN A 40 -16.57 20.71 -6.05
N VAL A 41 -16.97 20.19 -4.88
CA VAL A 41 -16.84 20.88 -3.59
C VAL A 41 -15.38 20.86 -3.13
N GLY A 42 -14.80 22.03 -2.91
CA GLY A 42 -13.39 22.21 -2.55
C GLY A 42 -12.97 21.37 -1.33
N GLU A 43 -13.70 21.49 -0.22
CA GLU A 43 -13.44 20.74 1.01
C GLU A 43 -13.34 19.22 0.78
N TYR A 44 -14.27 18.66 0.00
CA TYR A 44 -14.27 17.23 -0.30
C TYR A 44 -13.12 16.82 -1.23
N ARG A 45 -12.67 17.71 -2.14
CA ARG A 45 -11.45 17.47 -2.94
C ARG A 45 -10.19 17.45 -2.07
N GLU A 46 -10.16 18.25 -1.01
CA GLU A 46 -9.04 18.24 -0.05
C GLU A 46 -8.99 16.93 0.72
N PHE A 47 -10.15 16.41 1.15
CA PHE A 47 -10.25 15.09 1.74
C PHE A 47 -9.70 14.00 0.81
N TRP A 48 -10.10 13.99 -0.47
CA TRP A 48 -9.57 13.00 -1.43
C TRP A 48 -8.06 13.13 -1.63
N ARG A 49 -7.53 14.35 -1.67
CA ARG A 49 -6.08 14.61 -1.75
C ARG A 49 -5.35 14.03 -0.54
N GLU A 50 -5.87 14.26 0.67
CA GLU A 50 -5.29 13.71 1.89
C GLU A 50 -5.34 12.18 1.89
N LEU A 51 -6.48 11.59 1.52
CA LEU A 51 -6.65 10.15 1.43
C LEU A 51 -5.67 9.52 0.43
N LYS A 52 -5.45 10.16 -0.72
CA LYS A 52 -4.45 9.74 -1.71
C LYS A 52 -3.04 9.74 -1.13
N ASN A 53 -2.67 10.80 -0.38
CA ASN A 53 -1.35 10.89 0.23
C ASN A 53 -1.11 9.76 1.24
N ARG A 54 -2.09 9.47 2.10
CA ARG A 54 -2.03 8.35 3.05
C ARG A 54 -1.95 6.99 2.35
N ASN A 55 -2.64 6.82 1.23
CA ASN A 55 -2.54 5.61 0.41
C ASN A 55 -1.11 5.42 -0.13
N ASN A 56 -0.50 6.49 -0.65
CA ASN A 56 0.88 6.46 -1.14
C ASN A 56 1.89 6.14 -0.03
N GLU A 57 1.72 6.71 1.16
CA GLU A 57 2.55 6.38 2.33
C GLU A 57 2.44 4.88 2.68
N THR A 58 1.22 4.34 2.65
CA THR A 58 0.97 2.92 2.89
C THR A 58 1.66 2.04 1.84
N ILE A 59 1.57 2.40 0.55
CA ILE A 59 2.29 1.73 -0.54
C ILE A 59 3.81 1.72 -0.27
N HIS A 60 4.38 2.84 0.16
CA HIS A 60 5.81 2.93 0.49
C HIS A 60 6.21 2.05 1.67
N ILE A 61 5.40 2.00 2.73
CA ILE A 61 5.63 1.15 3.90
C ILE A 61 5.63 -0.33 3.50
N VAL A 62 4.61 -0.75 2.76
CA VAL A 62 4.45 -2.14 2.30
C VAL A 62 5.60 -2.55 1.38
N SER A 63 5.94 -1.70 0.41
CA SER A 63 7.03 -1.93 -0.54
C SER A 63 8.38 -2.06 0.17
N ARG A 64 8.68 -1.15 1.12
CA ARG A 64 9.92 -1.18 1.90
C ARG A 64 10.03 -2.44 2.75
N TYR A 65 8.93 -2.85 3.38
CA TYR A 65 8.92 -4.10 4.17
C TYR A 65 9.20 -5.31 3.28
N MET A 66 8.52 -5.41 2.14
CA MET A 66 8.69 -6.51 1.17
C MET A 66 10.14 -6.64 0.72
N ILE A 67 10.78 -5.53 0.32
CA ILE A 67 12.19 -5.51 -0.11
C ILE A 67 13.11 -5.97 1.03
N ASN A 68 12.92 -5.41 2.23
CA ASN A 68 13.85 -5.63 3.35
C ASN A 68 13.71 -7.00 4.02
N LYS A 69 12.50 -7.59 4.01
CA LYS A 69 12.17 -8.76 4.82
C LYS A 69 11.76 -9.99 4.01
N CYS A 70 11.27 -9.81 2.78
CA CYS A 70 10.82 -10.90 1.93
C CYS A 70 11.75 -11.16 0.75
N ASN A 71 12.44 -10.15 0.21
CA ASN A 71 13.34 -10.30 -0.94
C ASN A 71 14.80 -10.63 -0.57
N ARG A 72 15.13 -10.55 0.72
CA ARG A 72 16.47 -10.80 1.27
C ARG A 72 16.58 -12.17 1.92
#